data_AF-A0A519MWE2-F1
#
_entry.id   AF-A0A519MWE2-F1
#
_cell.length_a   1.000
_cell.length_b   1.000
_cell.length_c   1.000
_cell.angle_alpha   90.00
_cell.angle_beta   90.00
_cell.angle_gamma   90.00
#
_symmetry.space_group_name_H-M   'P 1'
#
loop_
_entity.id
_entity.type
_entity.pdbx_description
1 polymer ?
#
loop_
_entity_poly.entity_id
_entity_poly.type
_entity_poly.pdbx_seq_one_letter_code
_entity_poly.pdbx_strand_id
1 'polypeptide(L)' 'MIIYNVTINIDESVHEQWFEWMMEKHIPAMMETGKFTKAKIVKPNMREEGVNLFGDKMLAFRTELELIKEFKSI' A
#
# COMPACT_ATOMS: atom_id res chain seq x y z
N MET A 1 10.75 -14.62 6.01
CA MET A 1 9.81 -13.86 5.17
C MET A 1 9.97 -12.41 5.56
N ILE A 2 10.29 -11.53 4.60
CA ILE A 2 10.37 -10.09 4.85
C ILE A 2 9.09 -9.48 4.27
N ILE A 3 8.41 -8.65 5.07
CA ILE A 3 7.23 -7.91 4.63
C ILE A 3 7.65 -6.45 4.48
N TYR A 4 7.58 -5.93 3.26
CA TYR A 4 7.70 -4.51 2.99
C TYR A 4 6.32 -3.87 3.11
N ASN A 5 6.21 -2.90 4.00
CA ASN A 5 4.94 -2.25 4.34
C ASN A 5 5.00 -0.78 3.93
N VAL A 6 4.03 -0.38 3.10
CA VAL A 6 3.85 1.01 2.69
C VAL A 6 2.51 1.49 3.21
N THR A 7 2.50 2.61 3.92
CA THR A 7 1.28 3.32 4.34
C THR A 7 1.22 4.68 3.67
N ILE A 8 0.13 4.97 2.96
CA ILE A 8 -0.08 6.24 2.25
C ILE A 8 -1.43 6.81 2.68
N ASN A 9 -1.46 8.11 3.00
CA ASN A 9 -2.70 8.85 3.21
C ASN A 9 -3.14 9.46 1.87
N ILE A 10 -4.38 9.18 1.48
CA ILE A 10 -4.97 9.63 0.22
C ILE A 10 -6.19 10.49 0.53
N ASP A 11 -6.30 11.63 -0.15
CA ASP A 11 -7.49 12.49 -0.07
C ASP A 11 -8.72 11.75 -0.61
N GLU A 12 -9.85 11.90 0.08
CA GLU A 12 -11.10 11.22 -0.27
C GLU A 12 -11.52 11.47 -1.73
N SER A 13 -11.27 12.66 -2.27
CA SER A 13 -11.68 13.04 -3.64
C SER A 13 -11.01 12.21 -4.75
N VAL A 14 -9.87 11.58 -4.47
CA VAL A 14 -9.10 10.80 -5.45
C VAL A 14 -8.97 9.32 -5.06
N HIS A 15 -9.70 8.89 -4.04
CA HIS A 15 -9.60 7.55 -3.47
C HIS A 15 -9.89 6.44 -4.49
N GLU A 16 -10.98 6.55 -5.24
CA GLU A 16 -11.38 5.54 -6.24
C GLU A 16 -10.35 5.43 -7.37
N GLN A 17 -9.93 6.56 -7.92
CA GLN A 17 -8.91 6.63 -8.97
C GLN A 17 -7.56 6.06 -8.50
N TRP A 18 -7.17 6.34 -7.25
CA TRP A 18 -5.96 5.79 -6.67
C TRP A 18 -6.05 4.27 -6.51
N PHE A 19 -7.19 3.76 -6.05
CA PHE A 19 -7.40 2.32 -5.88
C PHE A 19 -7.39 1.59 -7.23
N GLU A 20 -8.05 2.13 -8.25
CA GLU A 20 -8.00 1.61 -9.62
C GLU A 20 -6.56 1.59 -10.15
N TRP A 21 -5.83 2.69 -10.01
CA TRP A 21 -4.43 2.78 -10.42
C TRP A 21 -3.54 1.76 -9.70
N MET A 22 -3.76 1.52 -8.41
CA MET A 22 -3.03 0.53 -7.64
C MET A 22 -3.23 -0.88 -8.20
N MET A 23 -4.47 -1.22 -8.57
CA MET A 23 -4.84 -2.54 -9.07
C MET A 23 -4.42 -2.76 -10.52
N GLU A 24 -4.58 -1.75 -11.39
CA GLU A 24 -4.36 -1.88 -12.82
C GLU A 24 -2.91 -1.62 -13.26
N LYS A 25 -2.16 -0.81 -12.50
CA LYS A 25 -0.83 -0.35 -12.91
C LYS A 25 0.23 -0.63 -11.88
N HIS A 26 0.07 -0.16 -10.65
CA HIS A 26 1.16 -0.18 -9.68
C HIS A 26 1.51 -1.58 -9.18
N ILE A 27 0.55 -2.34 -8.66
CA ILE A 27 0.80 -3.70 -8.17
C ILE A 27 1.31 -4.60 -9.29
N PRO A 28 0.71 -4.64 -10.50
CA PRO A 28 1.27 -5.40 -11.62
C PRO A 28 2.73 -5.05 -11.92
N ALA A 29 3.06 -3.77 -12.04
CA ALA A 29 4.43 -3.33 -12.29
C ALA A 29 5.41 -3.74 -11.18
N MET A 30 4.96 -3.71 -9.91
CA MET A 30 5.78 -4.16 -8.79
C MET A 30 6.02 -5.67 -8.84
N MET A 31 4.99 -6.47 -9.14
CA MET A 31 5.12 -7.92 -9.29
C MET A 31 6.01 -8.29 -10.47
N GLU A 32 5.93 -7.57 -11.59
CA GLU A 32 6.78 -7.75 -12.78
C GLU A 32 8.26 -7.54 -12.51
N THR A 33 8.63 -6.78 -11.47
CA THR A 33 10.05 -6.66 -11.07
C THR A 33 10.67 -8.00 -10.64
N GLY A 34 9.85 -9.01 -10.35
CA GLY A 34 10.28 -10.32 -9.85
C GLY A 34 10.81 -10.28 -8.42
N LYS A 35 10.72 -9.14 -7.72
CA LYS A 35 11.23 -8.97 -6.35
C LYS A 35 10.21 -9.35 -5.28
N PHE A 36 8.94 -9.42 -5.65
CA PHE A 36 7.82 -9.66 -4.74
C PHE A 36 7.03 -10.90 -5.13
N THR A 37 6.61 -11.68 -4.13
CA THR A 37 5.83 -12.92 -4.33
C THR A 37 4.34 -12.72 -4.05
N LYS A 38 3.99 -11.67 -3.29
CA LYS A 38 2.62 -11.40 -2.89
C LYS A 38 2.41 -9.91 -2.63
N ALA A 39 1.23 -9.42 -2.97
CA ALA A 39 0.74 -8.10 -2.63
C ALA A 39 -0.62 -8.19 -1.92
N LYS A 40 -0.83 -7.37 -0.89
CA LYS A 40 -2.11 -7.22 -0.20
C LYS A 40 -2.38 -5.76 0.13
N ILE A 41 -3.50 -5.22 -0.34
CA ILE A 41 -4.01 -3.91 0.08
C ILE A 41 -4.95 -4.10 1.28
N VAL A 42 -4.79 -3.28 2.31
CA VAL A 42 -5.61 -3.27 3.51
C VAL A 42 -6.08 -1.84 3.78
N LYS A 43 -7.39 -1.66 3.93
CA LYS A 43 -7.97 -0.45 4.52
C LYS A 43 -7.85 -0.57 6.05
N PRO A 44 -7.00 0.22 6.71
CA PRO A 44 -6.89 0.22 8.15
C PRO A 44 -8.15 0.83 8.77
N ASN A 45 -8.59 0.26 9.88
CA ASN A 45 -9.54 0.94 10.75
C ASN A 45 -8.83 2.21 11.28
N MET A 46 -9.34 3.39 10.94
CA MET A 46 -8.75 4.64 11.43
C MET A 46 -8.81 4.66 12.96
N ARG A 47 -7.68 4.96 13.60
CA ARG A 47 -7.61 5.17 15.05
C ARG A 47 -8.08 6.60 15.36
N GLU A 48 -8.58 6.83 16.57
CA GLU A 48 -9.04 8.16 17.03
C GLU A 48 -7.99 9.27 16.81
N GLU A 49 -6.70 8.97 17.00
CA GLU A 49 -5.61 9.93 16.72
C GLU A 49 -5.51 10.32 15.23
N GLY A 50 -5.73 9.37 14.31
CA GLY A 50 -5.74 9.64 12.87
C GLY A 50 -6.95 10.48 12.46
N VAL A 51 -8.11 10.22 13.06
CA VAL A 51 -9.33 11.02 12.87
C VAL A 51 -9.15 12.43 13.43
N ASN A 52 -8.52 12.59 14.59
CA ASN A 52 -8.29 13.91 15.19
C ASN A 52 -7.31 14.77 14.39
N LEU A 53 -6.30 14.16 13.77
CA LEU A 53 -5.28 14.89 13.01
C LEU A 53 -5.69 15.16 11.55
N PHE A 54 -6.46 14.27 10.94
CA PHE A 54 -6.73 14.30 9.50
C PHE A 54 -8.22 14.28 9.14
N GLY A 55 -9.11 14.11 10.12
CA GLY A 55 -10.55 14.00 9.94
C GLY A 55 -10.97 12.81 9.07
N ASP A 56 -12.18 12.88 8.56
CA ASP A 56 -12.82 11.92 7.66
C ASP A 56 -12.17 11.91 6.26
N LYS A 57 -11.33 12.91 5.99
CA LYS A 57 -10.87 13.29 4.63
C LYS A 57 -9.68 12.49 4.11
N MET A 58 -9.06 11.65 4.94
CA MET A 58 -7.87 10.89 4.55
C MET A 58 -8.06 9.40 4.78
N LEU A 59 -8.04 8.63 3.69
CA LEU A 59 -7.99 7.18 3.74
C LEU A 59 -6.54 6.72 3.73
N ALA A 60 -6.14 6.01 4.78
CA ALA A 60 -4.87 5.32 4.78
C ALA A 60 -5.00 4.00 4.01
N PHE A 61 -4.01 3.64 3.22
CA PHE A 61 -3.89 2.31 2.66
C PHE A 61 -2.60 1.68 3.10
N ARG A 62 -2.69 0.43 3.53
CA ARG A 62 -1.52 -0.39 3.77
C ARG A 62 -1.35 -1.35 2.60
N THR A 63 -0.19 -1.34 1.98
CA THR A 63 0.22 -2.39 1.03
C THR A 63 1.31 -3.22 1.68
N GLU A 64 1.07 -4.53 1.77
CA GLU A 64 2.04 -5.51 2.24
C GLU A 64 2.59 -6.26 1.02
N LEU A 65 3.90 -6.12 0.79
CA LEU A 65 4.62 -6.82 -0.25
C LEU A 65 5.58 -7.83 0.37
N GLU A 66 5.46 -9.11 -0.01
CA GLU A 66 6.34 -10.18 0.47
C GLU A 66 7.56 -10.28 -0.45
N LEU A 67 8.77 -10.12 0.10
CA LEU A 67 9.99 -10.17 -0.72
C LEU A 67 10.60 -11.57 -0.80
N ILE A 68 11.20 -11.87 -1.95
CA ILE A 68 12.09 -13.03 -2.12
C ILE A 68 13.35 -12.80 -1.29
N LYS A 69 13.77 -13.81 -0.51
CA LYS A 69 14.87 -13.74 0.47
C LYS A 69 16.25 -13.40 -0.14
N GLU A 70 16.37 -13.36 -1.47
CA GLU A 70 17.63 -13.12 -2.19
C GLU A 70 17.93 -11.63 -2.36
N PHE A 71 18.23 -10.93 -1.26
CA PHE A 71 18.98 -9.68 -1.33
C PHE A 71 20.43 -9.97 -0.94
N LYS A 72 21.22 -10.46 -1.90
CA LYS A 72 22.66 -10.28 -1.80
C LYS A 72 22.91 -8.80 -2.05
N SER A 73 23.24 -8.06 -0.99
CA SER A 73 23.89 -6.76 -1.14
C SER A 73 25.13 -7.01 -1.98
N ILE A 74 25.16 -6.41 -3.16
CA ILE A 74 26.37 -6.30 -3.97
C ILE A 74 27.25 -5.24 -3.31
#